data_AF-A0A7G9YF50-F1
#
_entry.id   AF-A0A7G9YF50-F1
#
_cell.length_a   1.000
_cell.length_b   1.000
_cell.length_c   1.000
_cell.angle_alpha   90.00
_cell.angle_beta   90.00
_cell.angle_gamma   90.00
#
_symmetry.space_group_name_H-M   'P 1'
#
loop_
_entity.id
_entity.type
_entity.pdbx_description
1 polymer ?
#
loop_
_entity_poly.entity_id
_entity_poly.type
_entity_poly.pdbx_seq_one_letter_code
_entity_poly.pdbx_strand_id
1 'polypeptide(L)'
;MTHLFAIACEDPRMSDRPISHWTSRELADELVKRNVVESISPRHVGRLLDEADLKPHQIRYWLTPSNDEDFDEKVKDISELYITAPERAKQGERTLSTDEMTGVQALKRKSPDLSLAPGKVRRREFEYTRHGMQALIVNLDVVTGQVVSPTCDDTRTEKDFANHINETIDCDPEATRWHIAMDGLEHP
;
A
#
# COMPACT_ATOMS: atom_id res chain seq x y z
N MET A 1 -13.03 35.48 -2.05
CA MET A 1 -12.93 34.03 -2.34
C MET A 1 -11.53 33.60 -2.76
N THR A 2 -10.88 34.28 -3.72
CA THR A 2 -9.52 33.93 -4.20
C THR A 2 -8.46 33.82 -3.10
N HIS A 3 -8.54 34.65 -2.06
CA HIS A 3 -7.63 34.61 -0.91
C HIS A 3 -7.75 33.32 -0.08
N LEU A 4 -8.94 32.73 0.06
CA LEU A 4 -9.09 31.44 0.77
C LEU A 4 -8.33 30.34 0.04
N PHE A 5 -8.48 30.27 -1.29
CA PHE A 5 -7.84 29.23 -2.09
C PHE A 5 -6.32 29.38 -2.12
N ALA A 6 -5.81 30.61 -2.19
CA ALA A 6 -4.38 30.87 -2.07
C ALA A 6 -3.84 30.37 -0.71
N ILE A 7 -4.48 30.74 0.40
CA ILE A 7 -4.06 30.31 1.75
C ILE A 7 -4.15 28.78 1.88
N ALA A 8 -5.21 28.16 1.34
CA ALA A 8 -5.36 26.71 1.36
C ALA A 8 -4.25 25.94 0.63
N CYS A 9 -3.59 26.58 -0.36
CA CYS A 9 -2.46 26.01 -1.10
C CYS A 9 -1.09 26.40 -0.51
N GLU A 10 -1.04 27.30 0.47
CA GLU A 10 0.20 27.64 1.17
C GLU A 10 0.58 26.53 2.16
N ASP A 11 1.87 26.37 2.41
CA ASP A 11 2.32 25.56 3.52
C ASP A 11 1.93 26.23 4.85
N PRO A 12 1.21 25.56 5.77
CA PRO A 12 0.80 26.15 7.04
C PRO A 12 1.98 26.68 7.88
N ARG A 13 3.18 26.17 7.69
CA ARG A 13 4.41 26.66 8.33
C ARG A 13 4.73 28.11 7.95
N MET A 14 4.32 28.55 6.76
CA MET A 14 4.44 29.95 6.34
C MET A 14 3.51 30.89 7.10
N SER A 15 2.55 30.35 7.87
CA SER A 15 1.63 31.09 8.74
C SER A 15 1.98 30.97 10.23
N ASP A 16 3.17 30.43 10.54
CA ASP A 16 3.63 30.09 11.90
C ASP A 16 2.67 29.16 12.66
N ARG A 17 1.97 28.28 11.95
CA ARG A 17 1.08 27.30 12.57
C ARG A 17 1.78 25.95 12.75
N PRO A 18 1.71 25.32 13.94
CA PRO A 18 2.30 24.01 14.20
C PRO A 18 1.41 22.87 13.68
N ILE A 19 0.94 23.00 12.43
CA ILE A 19 0.10 22.01 11.75
C ILE A 19 0.80 21.58 10.47
N SER A 20 0.62 20.32 10.09
CA SER A 20 1.14 19.82 8.82
C SER A 20 0.22 20.11 7.63
N HIS A 21 -1.07 20.33 7.90
CA HIS A 21 -2.11 20.49 6.88
C HIS A 21 -3.19 21.46 7.33
N TRP A 22 -3.81 22.15 6.38
CA TRP A 22 -4.95 23.01 6.66
C TRP A 22 -6.20 22.19 6.97
N THR A 23 -6.87 22.55 8.06
CA THR A 23 -8.26 22.16 8.29
C THR A 23 -9.17 23.35 7.99
N SER A 24 -10.47 23.10 7.78
CA SER A 24 -11.42 24.20 7.57
C SER A 24 -11.52 25.15 8.77
N ARG A 25 -11.19 24.69 9.97
CA ARG A 25 -11.10 25.54 11.17
C ARG A 25 -9.88 26.44 11.11
N GLU A 26 -8.71 25.86 10.86
CA GLU A 26 -7.45 26.59 10.77
C GLU A 26 -7.50 27.65 9.66
N LEU A 27 -8.12 27.33 8.52
CA LEU A 27 -8.36 28.28 7.43
C LEU A 27 -9.35 29.38 7.79
N ALA A 28 -10.42 29.08 8.52
CA ALA A 28 -11.33 30.11 9.01
C ALA A 28 -10.61 31.08 9.95
N ASP A 29 -9.82 30.56 10.89
CA ASP A 29 -9.04 31.37 11.82
C ASP A 29 -7.96 32.19 11.09
N GLU A 30 -7.32 31.62 10.07
CA GLU A 30 -6.29 32.32 9.29
C GLU A 30 -6.88 33.44 8.42
N LEU A 31 -8.04 33.21 7.83
CA LEU A 31 -8.76 34.24 7.08
C LEU A 31 -9.13 35.45 7.95
N VAL A 32 -9.52 35.21 9.20
CA VAL A 32 -9.81 36.28 10.17
C VAL A 32 -8.50 36.95 10.62
N LYS A 33 -7.46 36.18 10.97
CA LYS A 33 -6.15 36.69 11.38
C LYS A 33 -5.52 37.62 10.33
N ARG A 34 -5.65 37.27 9.04
CA ARG A 34 -5.15 38.07 7.91
C ARG A 34 -6.11 39.20 7.49
N ASN A 35 -7.19 39.46 8.23
CA ASN A 35 -8.23 40.45 7.93
C ASN A 35 -8.85 40.30 6.54
N VAL A 36 -8.94 39.07 6.02
CA VAL A 36 -9.57 38.78 4.71
C VAL A 36 -11.09 38.83 4.84
N VAL A 37 -11.62 38.43 6.00
CA VAL A 37 -13.04 38.48 6.36
C VAL A 37 -13.17 38.82 7.85
N GLU A 38 -14.26 39.46 8.24
CA GLU A 38 -14.55 39.71 9.66
C GLU A 38 -14.90 38.43 10.41
N SER A 39 -15.63 37.51 9.77
CA SER A 39 -15.92 36.18 10.31
C SER A 39 -16.32 35.20 9.20
N ILE A 40 -16.03 33.92 9.40
CA ILE A 40 -16.51 32.83 8.56
C ILE A 40 -16.59 31.54 9.39
N SER A 41 -17.61 30.72 9.14
CA SER A 41 -17.70 29.42 9.82
C SER A 41 -16.80 28.39 9.15
N PRO A 42 -16.19 27.46 9.91
CA PRO A 42 -15.41 26.35 9.33
C PRO A 42 -16.22 25.51 8.34
N ARG A 43 -17.53 25.36 8.57
CA ARG A 43 -18.43 24.64 7.65
C ARG A 43 -18.57 25.37 6.31
N HIS A 44 -18.62 26.70 6.33
CA HIS A 44 -18.66 27.49 5.11
C HIS A 44 -17.32 27.39 4.37
N VAL A 45 -16.18 27.46 5.07
CA VAL A 45 -14.86 27.20 4.47
C VAL A 45 -14.81 25.83 3.80
N GLY A 46 -15.27 24.78 4.50
CA GLY A 46 -15.36 23.43 3.93
C GLY A 46 -16.16 23.37 2.63
N ARG A 47 -17.36 23.97 2.61
CA ARG A 47 -18.19 24.06 1.40
C ARG A 47 -17.47 24.76 0.24
N LEU A 48 -16.78 25.86 0.50
CA LEU A 48 -16.04 26.60 -0.53
C LEU A 48 -14.84 25.81 -1.07
N LEU A 49 -14.17 25.04 -0.22
CA LEU A 49 -13.11 24.13 -0.62
C LEU A 49 -13.64 22.99 -1.49
N ASP A 50 -14.79 22.41 -1.12
CA ASP A 50 -15.46 21.36 -1.91
C ASP A 50 -15.89 21.88 -3.29
N GLU A 51 -16.45 23.10 -3.35
CA GLU A 51 -16.83 23.76 -4.61
C GLU A 51 -15.63 24.03 -5.54
N ALA A 52 -14.44 24.19 -4.97
CA ALA A 52 -13.19 24.40 -5.70
C ALA A 52 -12.36 23.12 -5.90
N ASP A 53 -12.87 21.96 -5.47
CA ASP A 53 -12.15 20.68 -5.41
C ASP A 53 -10.78 20.75 -4.73
N LEU A 54 -10.64 21.63 -3.73
CA LEU A 54 -9.42 21.78 -2.94
C LEU A 54 -9.52 20.95 -1.66
N LYS A 55 -8.57 20.03 -1.47
CA LYS A 55 -8.54 19.12 -0.32
C LYS A 55 -7.21 19.26 0.42
N PRO A 56 -6.94 20.39 1.09
CA PRO A 56 -5.64 20.66 1.69
C PRO A 56 -5.32 19.78 2.92
N HIS A 57 -6.29 18.98 3.37
CA HIS A 57 -6.14 17.94 4.38
C HIS A 57 -5.74 16.57 3.80
N GLN A 58 -5.74 16.42 2.47
CA GLN A 58 -5.38 15.16 1.80
C GLN A 58 -3.93 15.16 1.38
N ILE A 59 -3.29 14.01 1.53
CA ILE A 59 -1.96 13.71 1.02
C ILE A 59 -2.08 12.51 0.10
N ARG A 60 -1.38 12.56 -1.02
CA ARG A 60 -1.14 11.39 -1.85
C ARG A 60 0.36 11.19 -1.99
N TYR A 61 0.80 9.96 -1.79
CA TYR A 61 2.16 9.61 -2.17
C TYR A 61 2.30 9.80 -3.68
N TRP A 62 3.41 10.42 -4.08
CA TRP A 62 3.81 10.58 -5.46
C TRP A 62 5.19 9.97 -5.59
N LEU A 63 5.32 9.03 -6.51
CA LEU A 63 6.62 8.52 -6.93
C LEU A 63 7.02 9.31 -8.17
N THR A 64 8.12 10.05 -8.08
CA THR A 64 8.72 10.65 -9.27
C THR A 64 9.28 9.52 -10.13
N PRO A 65 8.80 9.34 -11.37
CA PRO A 65 9.32 8.30 -12.23
C PRO A 65 10.83 8.49 -12.45
N SER A 66 11.60 7.42 -12.32
CA SER A 66 12.99 7.40 -12.79
C SER A 66 13.01 7.52 -14.31
N ASN A 67 14.04 8.17 -14.86
CA ASN A 67 14.25 8.22 -16.31
C ASN A 67 14.85 6.88 -16.78
N ASP A 68 13.99 5.93 -17.11
CA ASP A 68 14.35 4.62 -17.66
C ASP A 68 14.00 4.60 -19.15
N GLU A 69 15.01 4.57 -20.02
CA GLU A 69 14.84 4.58 -21.47
C GLU A 69 14.09 3.33 -21.98
N ASP A 70 14.15 2.23 -21.22
CA ASP A 70 13.52 0.95 -21.55
C ASP A 70 12.17 0.75 -20.84
N PHE A 71 11.63 1.78 -20.18
CA PHE A 71 10.41 1.67 -19.36
C PHE A 71 9.22 1.06 -20.12
N ASP A 72 8.94 1.59 -21.31
CA ASP A 72 7.81 1.13 -22.12
C ASP A 72 7.99 -0.33 -22.58
N GLU A 73 9.23 -0.75 -22.86
CA GLU A 73 9.53 -2.13 -23.23
C GLU A 73 9.36 -3.09 -22.06
N LYS A 74 9.86 -2.74 -20.88
CA LYS A 74 9.69 -3.53 -19.64
C LYS A 74 8.22 -3.66 -19.25
N VAL A 75 7.47 -2.56 -19.32
CA VAL A 75 6.02 -2.57 -19.05
C VAL A 75 5.30 -3.48 -20.04
N LYS A 76 5.66 -3.41 -21.31
CA LYS A 76 5.07 -4.25 -22.35
C LYS A 76 5.39 -5.73 -22.09
N ASP A 77 6.64 -6.08 -21.81
CA ASP A 77 7.07 -7.47 -21.54
C ASP A 77 6.31 -8.08 -20.35
N ILE A 78 6.25 -7.36 -19.21
CA ILE A 78 5.48 -7.80 -18.04
C ILE A 78 3.99 -7.87 -18.36
N SER A 79 3.43 -6.90 -19.08
CA SER A 79 2.00 -6.93 -19.44
C SER A 79 1.66 -8.13 -20.33
N GLU A 80 2.49 -8.41 -21.34
CA GLU A 80 2.34 -9.56 -22.23
C GLU A 80 2.48 -10.88 -21.46
N LEU A 81 3.40 -10.95 -20.49
CA LEU A 81 3.53 -12.09 -19.59
C LEU A 81 2.20 -12.41 -18.88
N TYR A 82 1.55 -11.43 -18.26
CA TYR A 82 0.30 -11.67 -17.55
C TYR A 82 -0.88 -11.96 -18.50
N ILE A 83 -0.99 -11.21 -19.60
CA ILE A 83 -2.09 -11.37 -20.58
C ILE A 83 -2.07 -12.76 -21.22
N THR A 84 -0.88 -13.30 -21.51
CA THR A 84 -0.72 -14.59 -22.21
C THR A 84 -0.70 -15.79 -21.25
N ALA A 85 -0.68 -15.58 -19.94
CA ALA A 85 -0.60 -16.65 -18.94
C ALA A 85 -1.66 -17.76 -19.11
N PRO A 86 -2.96 -17.46 -19.38
CA PRO A 86 -3.96 -18.51 -19.56
C PRO A 86 -3.73 -19.40 -20.78
N GLU A 87 -3.14 -18.86 -21.85
CA GLU A 87 -2.84 -19.64 -23.07
C GLU A 87 -1.62 -20.53 -22.86
N ARG A 88 -0.58 -20.00 -22.20
CA ARG A 88 0.63 -20.77 -21.84
C ARG A 88 0.32 -21.90 -20.85
N ALA A 89 -0.63 -21.68 -19.94
CA ALA A 89 -1.11 -22.73 -19.03
C ALA A 89 -1.70 -23.95 -19.76
N LYS A 90 -2.34 -23.76 -20.93
CA LYS A 90 -2.83 -24.87 -21.75
C LYS A 90 -1.70 -25.69 -22.39
N GLN A 91 -0.51 -25.11 -22.50
CA GLN A 91 0.70 -25.73 -23.06
C GLN A 91 1.58 -26.38 -21.97
N GLY A 92 1.10 -26.39 -20.72
CA GLY A 92 1.82 -26.95 -19.57
C GLY A 92 2.77 -25.97 -18.90
N GLU A 93 2.77 -24.68 -19.25
CA GLU A 93 3.61 -23.68 -18.59
C GLU A 93 2.90 -23.05 -17.38
N ARG A 94 3.67 -22.54 -16.42
CA ARG A 94 3.16 -21.86 -15.21
C ARG A 94 3.61 -20.41 -15.18
N THR A 95 2.70 -19.51 -14.79
CA THR A 95 3.02 -18.09 -14.57
C THR A 95 2.69 -17.72 -13.15
N LEU A 96 3.69 -17.28 -12.40
CA LEU A 96 3.60 -16.91 -11.00
C LEU A 96 3.94 -15.44 -10.81
N SER A 97 3.24 -14.81 -9.87
CA SER A 97 3.60 -13.53 -9.27
C SER A 97 4.14 -13.82 -7.87
N THR A 98 5.42 -13.56 -7.63
CA THR A 98 6.09 -13.86 -6.36
C THR A 98 6.34 -12.57 -5.59
N ASP A 99 5.98 -12.58 -4.31
CA ASP A 99 6.17 -11.45 -3.41
C ASP A 99 6.64 -11.91 -2.02
N GLU A 100 7.25 -10.98 -1.29
CA GLU A 100 7.92 -11.21 -0.02
C GLU A 100 7.39 -10.28 1.06
N MET A 101 6.80 -10.86 2.09
CA MET A 101 6.47 -10.14 3.30
C MET A 101 7.50 -10.48 4.37
N THR A 102 8.52 -9.63 4.50
CA THR A 102 9.55 -9.78 5.54
C THR A 102 9.12 -9.11 6.84
N GLY A 103 9.58 -9.65 7.97
CA GLY A 103 9.34 -9.03 9.27
C GLY A 103 7.89 -9.12 9.76
N VAL A 104 7.18 -10.19 9.41
CA VAL A 104 5.83 -10.46 9.90
C VAL A 104 5.89 -10.79 11.38
N GLN A 105 5.22 -9.99 12.22
CA GLN A 105 5.16 -10.27 13.65
C GLN A 105 4.23 -11.45 13.92
N ALA A 106 4.79 -12.54 14.46
CA ALA A 106 4.01 -13.65 14.97
C ALA A 106 3.37 -13.26 16.32
N LEU A 107 2.17 -12.68 16.26
CA LEU A 107 1.45 -12.19 17.44
C LEU A 107 0.32 -13.13 17.86
N LYS A 108 0.29 -13.47 19.15
CA LYS A 108 -0.82 -14.19 19.77
C LYS A 108 -1.49 -13.32 20.83
N ARG A 109 -2.81 -13.16 20.77
CA ARG A 109 -3.57 -12.43 21.78
C ARG A 109 -3.50 -13.17 23.12
N LYS A 110 -3.32 -12.44 24.24
CA LYS A 110 -3.24 -13.06 25.58
C LYS A 110 -4.58 -13.63 26.05
N SER A 111 -5.69 -13.10 25.54
CA SER A 111 -7.05 -13.50 25.86
C SER A 111 -7.96 -13.38 24.63
N PRO A 112 -9.10 -14.10 24.59
CA PRO A 112 -10.07 -13.98 23.49
C PRO A 112 -10.72 -12.59 23.43
N ASP A 113 -11.08 -12.17 22.23
CA ASP A 113 -11.87 -10.96 22.01
C ASP A 113 -13.26 -11.08 22.64
N LEU A 114 -13.80 -9.97 23.13
CA LEU A 114 -15.16 -9.91 23.65
C LEU A 114 -16.14 -9.61 22.52
N SER A 115 -17.15 -10.47 22.38
CA SER A 115 -18.21 -10.35 21.38
C SER A 115 -19.01 -9.05 21.54
N LEU A 116 -19.69 -8.69 20.45
CA LEU A 116 -20.62 -7.56 20.42
C LEU A 116 -21.81 -7.83 21.34
N ALA A 117 -22.29 -6.81 22.06
CA ALA A 117 -23.54 -6.86 22.83
C ALA A 117 -24.26 -5.50 22.77
N PRO A 118 -25.58 -5.42 23.02
CA PRO A 118 -26.28 -4.14 23.10
C PRO A 118 -25.58 -3.15 24.06
N GLY A 119 -25.27 -1.95 23.57
CA GLY A 119 -24.53 -0.92 24.31
C GLY A 119 -23.01 -1.17 24.45
N LYS A 120 -22.46 -2.25 23.87
CA LYS A 120 -21.03 -2.58 23.90
C LYS A 120 -20.53 -2.98 22.52
N VAL A 121 -19.64 -2.17 21.97
CA VAL A 121 -18.88 -2.55 20.77
C VAL A 121 -18.02 -3.79 21.03
N ARG A 122 -17.70 -4.56 19.99
CA ARG A 122 -16.70 -5.64 20.05
C ARG A 122 -15.41 -5.08 20.64
N ARG A 123 -14.79 -5.81 21.58
CA ARG A 123 -13.51 -5.41 22.18
C ARG A 123 -12.45 -6.42 21.79
N ARG A 124 -11.41 -5.92 21.14
CA ARG A 124 -10.24 -6.73 20.79
C ARG A 124 -9.27 -6.73 21.96
N GLU A 125 -8.70 -7.88 22.30
CA GLU A 125 -7.70 -7.96 23.35
C GLU A 125 -6.47 -7.12 22.98
N PHE A 126 -6.11 -6.19 23.88
CA PHE A 126 -5.03 -5.26 23.63
C PHE A 126 -3.67 -5.93 23.82
N GLU A 127 -3.53 -6.75 24.86
CA GLU A 127 -2.27 -7.41 25.16
C GLU A 127 -1.99 -8.60 24.25
N TYR A 128 -0.72 -8.77 23.89
CA TYR A 128 -0.28 -9.88 23.05
C TYR A 128 1.06 -10.43 23.55
N THR A 129 1.33 -11.68 23.17
CA THR A 129 2.64 -12.31 23.26
C THR A 129 3.28 -12.26 21.87
N ARG A 130 4.53 -11.77 21.81
CA ARG A 130 5.33 -11.75 20.57
C ARG A 130 6.15 -13.04 20.49
N HIS A 131 5.98 -13.79 19.42
CA HIS A 131 6.70 -15.05 19.16
C HIS A 131 7.92 -14.90 18.24
N GLY A 132 8.28 -13.66 17.91
CA GLY A 132 9.36 -13.36 16.97
C GLY A 132 8.84 -12.73 15.69
N MET A 133 9.71 -12.73 14.68
CA MET A 133 9.42 -12.26 13.33
C MET A 133 9.50 -13.47 12.39
N GLN A 134 8.68 -13.49 11.35
CA GLN A 134 8.75 -14.47 10.27
C GLN A 134 8.94 -13.74 8.94
N ALA A 135 9.58 -14.40 8.00
CA ALA A 135 9.55 -14.05 6.60
C ALA A 135 8.57 -14.98 5.88
N LEU A 136 7.71 -14.39 5.04
CA LEU A 136 6.78 -15.11 4.20
C LEU A 136 7.13 -14.83 2.74
N ILE A 137 7.31 -15.88 1.96
CA ILE A 137 7.49 -15.82 0.50
C ILE A 137 6.29 -16.53 -0.13
N VAL A 138 5.60 -15.86 -1.05
CA VAL A 138 4.33 -16.34 -1.61
C VAL A 138 4.40 -16.32 -3.13
N ASN A 139 3.96 -17.42 -3.76
CA ASN A 139 3.65 -17.42 -5.19
C ASN A 139 2.14 -17.39 -5.39
N LEU A 140 1.67 -16.41 -6.16
CA LEU A 140 0.32 -16.38 -6.68
C LEU A 140 0.32 -16.90 -8.12
N ASP A 141 -0.37 -18.00 -8.38
CA ASP A 141 -0.60 -18.46 -9.75
C ASP A 141 -1.57 -17.49 -10.45
N VAL A 142 -1.08 -16.89 -11.54
CA VAL A 142 -1.77 -15.80 -12.24
C VAL A 142 -3.08 -16.28 -12.88
N VAL A 143 -3.17 -17.56 -13.27
CA VAL A 143 -4.32 -18.10 -14.00
C VAL A 143 -5.42 -18.55 -13.03
N THR A 144 -5.04 -19.21 -11.94
CA THR A 144 -5.96 -19.80 -10.97
C THR A 144 -6.28 -18.87 -9.81
N GLY A 145 -5.43 -17.87 -9.55
CA GLY A 145 -5.52 -17.00 -8.38
C GLY A 145 -5.21 -17.70 -7.05
N GLN A 146 -4.60 -18.89 -7.09
CA GLN A 146 -4.27 -19.65 -5.89
C GLN A 146 -2.84 -19.37 -5.43
N VAL A 147 -2.62 -19.49 -4.13
CA VAL A 147 -1.29 -19.48 -3.55
C VAL A 147 -0.67 -20.86 -3.72
N VAL A 148 0.53 -20.90 -4.28
CA VAL A 148 1.29 -22.12 -4.56
C VAL A 148 2.57 -22.14 -3.73
N SER A 149 2.80 -23.26 -3.03
CA SER A 149 4.02 -23.54 -2.25
C SER A 149 4.56 -22.35 -1.43
N PRO A 150 3.75 -21.72 -0.54
CA PRO A 150 4.24 -20.61 0.26
C PRO A 150 5.25 -21.08 1.31
N THR A 151 6.32 -20.31 1.51
CA THR A 151 7.34 -20.59 2.51
C THR A 151 7.23 -19.58 3.65
N CYS A 152 7.25 -20.05 4.89
CA CYS A 152 7.17 -19.23 6.09
C CYS A 152 8.25 -19.69 7.08
N ASP A 153 9.27 -18.86 7.28
CA ASP A 153 10.46 -19.21 8.06
C ASP A 153 10.98 -18.03 8.89
N ASP A 154 11.95 -18.30 9.76
CA ASP A 154 12.56 -17.31 10.66
C ASP A 154 13.41 -16.24 9.93
N THR A 155 13.92 -16.55 8.73
CA THR A 155 14.84 -15.69 7.98
C THR A 155 14.42 -15.48 6.53
N ARG A 156 14.91 -14.39 5.94
CA ARG A 156 14.89 -14.17 4.49
C ARG A 156 16.31 -13.88 4.00
N THR A 157 16.98 -14.92 3.53
CA THR A 157 18.27 -14.85 2.85
C THR A 157 18.11 -15.18 1.36
N GLU A 158 19.14 -14.97 0.54
CA GLU A 158 19.15 -15.44 -0.86
C GLU A 158 19.01 -16.96 -0.95
N LYS A 159 19.58 -17.70 0.02
CA LYS A 159 19.46 -19.15 0.10
C LYS A 159 18.02 -19.59 0.39
N ASP A 160 17.34 -18.89 1.30
CA ASP A 160 15.94 -19.17 1.64
C ASP A 160 15.05 -18.96 0.40
N PHE A 161 15.32 -17.90 -0.36
CA PHE A 161 14.63 -17.63 -1.62
C PHE A 161 14.90 -18.71 -2.68
N ALA A 162 16.16 -19.10 -2.88
CA ALA A 162 16.51 -20.15 -3.84
C ALA A 162 15.84 -21.49 -3.46
N ASN A 163 15.78 -21.82 -2.17
CA ASN A 163 15.07 -23.01 -1.69
C ASN A 163 13.57 -22.91 -1.98
N HIS A 164 12.93 -21.76 -1.72
CA HIS A 164 11.53 -21.53 -2.05
C HIS A 164 11.25 -21.74 -3.54
N ILE A 165 12.12 -21.25 -4.43
CA ILE A 165 11.97 -21.49 -5.87
C ILE A 165 12.12 -22.98 -6.22
N ASN A 166 13.06 -23.69 -5.61
CA ASN A 166 13.18 -25.14 -5.81
C ASN A 166 11.91 -25.88 -5.37
N GLU A 167 11.39 -25.58 -4.18
CA GLU A 167 10.14 -26.17 -3.67
C GLU A 167 8.93 -25.85 -4.56
N THR A 168 8.93 -24.66 -5.17
CA THR A 168 7.90 -24.23 -6.12
C THR A 168 7.98 -25.03 -7.41
N ILE A 169 9.18 -25.25 -7.96
CA ILE A 169 9.36 -26.06 -9.17
C ILE A 169 9.00 -27.52 -8.91
N ASP A 170 9.42 -28.06 -7.76
CA ASP A 170 9.17 -29.44 -7.37
C ASP A 170 7.68 -29.75 -7.12
N CYS A 171 6.84 -28.74 -6.89
CA CYS A 171 5.41 -28.95 -6.63
C CYS A 171 4.60 -29.34 -7.89
N ASP A 172 5.11 -29.04 -9.09
CA ASP A 172 4.50 -29.43 -10.35
C ASP A 172 5.56 -29.94 -11.36
N PRO A 173 5.97 -31.22 -11.25
CA PRO A 173 6.98 -31.80 -12.14
C PRO A 173 6.55 -31.90 -13.61
N GLU A 174 5.26 -31.78 -13.90
CA GLU A 174 4.72 -31.84 -15.26
C GLU A 174 4.76 -30.46 -15.94
N ALA A 175 5.07 -29.39 -15.20
CA ALA A 175 5.22 -28.06 -15.76
C ALA A 175 6.40 -28.01 -16.73
N THR A 176 6.14 -27.64 -17.97
CA THR A 176 7.17 -27.58 -19.03
C THR A 176 8.06 -26.35 -18.92
N ARG A 177 7.55 -25.28 -18.29
CA ARG A 177 8.26 -24.02 -18.06
C ARG A 177 7.61 -23.20 -16.95
N TRP A 178 8.44 -22.53 -16.15
CA TRP A 178 8.02 -21.56 -15.15
C TRP A 178 8.36 -20.14 -15.59
N HIS A 179 7.41 -19.22 -15.46
CA HIS A 179 7.60 -17.79 -15.59
C HIS A 179 7.28 -17.14 -14.26
N ILE A 180 8.28 -16.54 -13.63
CA ILE A 180 8.15 -15.94 -12.30
C ILE A 180 8.39 -14.45 -12.43
N ALA A 181 7.35 -13.67 -12.16
CA ALA A 181 7.46 -12.22 -12.05
C ALA A 181 7.66 -11.84 -10.59
N MET A 182 8.64 -10.98 -10.32
CA MET A 182 8.97 -10.48 -9.00
C MET A 182 9.31 -9.00 -9.05
N ASP A 183 9.10 -8.30 -7.95
CA ASP A 183 9.58 -6.94 -7.79
C ASP A 183 11.09 -6.95 -7.49
N GLY A 184 11.86 -6.18 -8.26
CA GLY A 184 13.30 -6.03 -8.08
C GLY A 184 13.60 -4.88 -7.12
N LEU A 185 14.08 -5.19 -5.92
CA LEU A 185 14.43 -4.18 -4.90
C LEU A 185 15.72 -3.39 -5.18
N GLU A 186 16.39 -3.61 -6.31
CA GLU A 186 17.61 -2.88 -6.68
C GLU A 186 17.25 -1.53 -7.32
N HIS A 187 17.34 -0.47 -6.53
CA HIS A 187 17.62 0.86 -7.08
C HIS A 187 19.12 0.98 -7.40
N PRO A 188 19.50 1.47 -8.59
CA PRO A 188 20.89 1.85 -8.86
C PRO A 188 21.38 3.00 -7.95
#